data_AF-A0A7R9DT18-F1
#
_entry.id   AF-A0A7R9DT18-F1
#
_cell.length_a   1.000
_cell.length_b   1.000
_cell.length_c   1.000
_cell.angle_alpha   90.00
_cell.angle_beta   90.00
_cell.angle_gamma   90.00
#
_symmetry.space_group_name_H-M   'P 1'
#
loop_
_entity.id
_entity.type
_entity.pdbx_description
1 polymer ?
#
loop_
_entity_poly.entity_id
_entity_poly.type
_entity_poly.pdbx_seq_one_letter_code
_entity_poly.pdbx_strand_id
1 'polypeptide(L)' 'MVFSERMTLFLTLLAYVLLGNHITPEKVFSLAQFYNIMQLTMAIFYPQAIQFAAEAKVSIKRLEV' A
#
# COMPACT_ATOMS: atom_id res chain seq x y z
N MET A 1 -8.27 8.07 -4.98
CA MET A 1 -7.64 7.06 -4.10
C MET A 1 -8.55 6.60 -2.96
N VAL A 2 -9.33 7.49 -2.32
CA VAL A 2 -10.25 7.14 -1.21
C VAL A 2 -11.24 6.00 -1.55
N PHE A 3 -11.69 5.91 -2.81
CA PHE A 3 -12.58 4.83 -3.23
C PHE A 3 -11.90 3.45 -3.20
N SER A 4 -10.67 3.34 -3.74
CA SER A 4 -9.92 2.08 -3.79
C SER A 4 -9.59 1.56 -2.39
N GLU A 5 -9.23 2.46 -1.47
CA GLU A 5 -8.96 2.12 -0.07
C GLU A 5 -10.21 1.53 0.61
N ARG A 6 -11.34 2.23 0.52
CA ARG A 6 -12.62 1.80 1.13
C ARG A 6 -13.14 0.51 0.51
N MET A 7 -13.00 0.35 -0.81
CA MET A 7 -13.39 -0.86 -1.52
C MET A 7 -12.51 -2.05 -1.11
N THR A 8 -11.19 -1.86 -0.99
CA THR A 8 -10.26 -2.92 -0.59
C THR A 8 -10.52 -3.37 0.84
N LEU A 9 -10.72 -2.41 1.76
CA LEU A 9 -11.10 -2.71 3.15
C LEU A 9 -12.42 -3.49 3.20
N PHE A 10 -13.44 -3.04 2.46
CA PHE A 10 -14.74 -3.71 2.39
C PHE A 10 -14.63 -5.16 1.91
N LEU A 11 -13.93 -5.38 0.79
CA LEU A 11 -13.73 -6.72 0.23
C LEU A 11 -13.00 -7.64 1.20
N THR A 12 -12.01 -7.10 1.92
CA THR A 12 -11.23 -7.87 2.91
C THR A 12 -12.09 -8.27 4.10
N LEU A 13 -12.89 -7.35 4.64
CA LEU A 13 -13.81 -7.64 5.73
C LEU A 13 -14.91 -8.61 5.30
N LEU A 14 -15.44 -8.46 4.08
CA LEU A 14 -16.43 -9.37 3.50
C LEU A 14 -15.86 -10.79 3.40
N ALA A 15 -14.67 -10.95 2.83
CA ALA A 15 -14.00 -12.24 2.74
C ALA A 15 -13.78 -12.87 4.13
N TYR A 16 -13.34 -12.07 5.11
CA TYR A 16 -13.10 -12.53 6.48
C TYR A 16 -14.36 -13.10 7.14
N VAL A 17 -15.52 -12.47 6.92
CA VAL A 17 -16.84 -12.96 7.41
C VAL A 17 -17.30 -14.20 6.65
N LEU A 18 -17.11 -14.23 5.33
CA LEU A 18 -17.47 -15.40 4.51
C LEU A 18 -16.68 -16.66 4.91
N LEU A 19 -15.46 -16.48 5.44
CA LEU A 19 -14.64 -17.54 6.04
C LEU A 19 -15.13 -17.99 7.44
N GLY A 20 -16.25 -17.45 7.95
CA GLY A 20 -16.85 -17.82 9.23
C GLY A 20 -16.24 -17.11 10.45
N ASN A 21 -15.41 -16.09 10.25
CA ASN A 21 -14.81 -15.35 11.36
C ASN A 21 -15.70 -14.20 11.85
N HIS A 22 -15.62 -13.91 13.15
CA HIS A 22 -16.29 -12.75 13.73
C HIS A 22 -15.41 -11.50 13.64
N ILE A 23 -15.99 -10.43 13.11
CA ILE A 23 -15.37 -9.11 13.08
C ILE A 23 -15.50 -8.46 14.47
N THR A 24 -14.38 -7.94 14.98
CA THR A 24 -14.37 -7.04 16.15
C THR A 24 -13.97 -5.62 15.72
N PRO A 25 -14.49 -4.56 16.37
CA PRO A 25 -14.16 -3.17 16.02
C PRO A 25 -12.66 -2.87 16.03
N GLU A 26 -11.93 -3.46 16.96
CA GLU A 26 -10.47 -3.35 17.09
C GLU A 26 -9.76 -3.80 15.80
N LYS A 27 -10.13 -4.99 15.27
CA LYS A 27 -9.56 -5.52 14.04
C LYS A 27 -9.88 -4.63 12.83
N VAL A 28 -11.11 -4.13 12.73
CA VAL A 28 -11.52 -3.25 11.62
C VAL A 28 -10.72 -1.95 11.63
N PHE A 29 -10.58 -1.33 12.80
CA PHE A 29 -9.86 -0.08 12.93
C PHE A 29 -8.37 -0.26 12.61
N SER A 30 -7.74 -1.32 13.13
CA SER A 30 -6.35 -1.63 12.80
C SER A 30 -6.18 -1.90 11.29
N LEU A 31 -7.06 -2.69 10.68
CA LEU A 31 -7.01 -2.96 9.23
C LEU A 31 -7.14 -1.67 8.41
N ALA A 32 -8.07 -0.77 8.77
CA ALA A 32 -8.21 0.51 8.10
C ALA A 32 -6.92 1.34 8.16
N GLN A 33 -6.25 1.39 9.32
CA GLN A 33 -4.95 2.07 9.44
C GLN A 33 -3.85 1.41 8.59
N PHE A 34 -3.79 0.08 8.56
CA PHE A 34 -2.83 -0.64 7.72
C PHE A 34 -3.05 -0.37 6.23
N TYR A 35 -4.29 -0.36 5.75
CA TYR A 35 -4.60 -0.06 4.35
C TYR A 35 -4.21 1.38 3.98
N ASN A 36 -4.36 2.35 4.89
CA ASN A 36 -3.89 3.72 4.67
C ASN A 36 -2.37 3.78 4.47
N ILE A 37 -1.62 3.15 5.37
CA ILE A 37 -0.15 3.11 5.28
C ILE A 37 0.28 2.37 4.02
N MET A 38 -0.33 1.21 3.73
CA MET A 38 -0.02 0.42 2.55
C MET A 38 -0.26 1.20 1.26
N GLN A 39 -1.37 1.96 1.17
CA GLN A 39 -1.65 2.81 0.03
C GLN A 39 -0.57 3.88 -0.14
N LEU A 40 -0.17 4.57 0.93
CA LEU A 40 0.90 5.56 0.90
C LEU A 40 2.21 4.94 0.39
N THR A 41 2.61 3.80 0.95
CA THR A 41 3.84 3.12 0.58
C THR A 41 3.82 2.66 -0.88
N MET A 42 2.72 2.05 -1.34
CA MET A 42 2.65 1.48 -2.70
C MET A 42 2.35 2.51 -3.78
N ALA A 43 1.51 3.51 -3.53
CA ALA A 43 1.12 4.48 -4.54
C ALA A 43 2.12 5.64 -4.67
N ILE A 44 2.89 5.94 -3.61
CA ILE A 44 3.79 7.11 -3.59
C ILE A 44 5.24 6.67 -3.40
N PHE A 45 5.58 6.04 -2.28
CA PHE A 45 6.98 5.75 -1.97
C PHE A 45 7.60 4.74 -2.91
N TYR A 46 6.84 3.74 -3.36
CA TYR A 46 7.35 2.70 -4.24
C TYR A 46 7.72 3.22 -5.65
N PRO A 47 6.85 3.93 -6.39
CA PRO A 47 7.25 4.58 -7.64
C PRO A 47 8.41 5.57 -7.47
N GLN A 48 8.39 6.33 -6.39
CA GLN A 48 9.45 7.31 -6.11
C GLN A 48 10.81 6.63 -5.87
N ALA A 49 10.83 5.51 -5.15
CA ALA A 49 12.04 4.71 -4.95
C ALA A 49 12.61 4.20 -6.28
N ILE A 50 11.74 3.75 -7.20
CA ILE A 50 12.16 3.33 -8.54
C ILE A 50 12.74 4.51 -9.34
N GLN A 51 12.12 5.70 -9.27
CA GLN A 51 12.62 6.90 -9.94
C GLN A 51 14.01 7.27 -9.43
N PHE A 52 14.20 7.35 -8.11
CA PHE A 52 15.50 7.66 -7.52
C PHE A 52 16.55 6.60 -7.85
N ALA A 53 16.20 5.32 -7.87
CA ALA A 53 17.11 4.26 -8.28
C ALA A 53 17.54 4.41 -9.75
N ALA A 54 16.60 4.77 -10.64
CA ALA A 54 16.90 5.01 -12.05
C ALA A 54 17.81 6.24 -12.25
N GLU A 55 17.53 7.34 -11.54
CA GLU A 55 18.35 8.56 -11.57
C GLU A 55 19.75 8.32 -11.02
N ALA A 56 19.86 7.59 -9.91
CA ALA A 56 21.15 7.20 -9.33
C ALA A 56 21.97 6.35 -10.31
N LYS A 57 21.34 5.37 -10.99
CA LYS A 57 22.00 4.53 -11.99
C LYS A 57 22.54 5.34 -13.16
N VAL A 58 21.76 6.29 -13.69
CA VAL A 58 22.21 7.16 -14.79
C VAL A 58 23.32 8.11 -14.31
N SER A 59 23.22 8.63 -13.09
CA SER A 59 24.22 9.51 -12.50
C SER A 59 25.57 8.81 -12.32
N ILE A 60 25.58 7.58 -11.80
CA ILE A 60 26.78 6.75 -11.68
C ILE A 60 27.40 6.50 -13.06
N LYS A 61 26.59 6.12 -14.06
CA LYS A 61 27.07 5.86 -15.42
C LYS A 61 27.69 7.10 -16.10
N ARG A 62 27.27 8.31 -15.73
CA ARG A 62 27.88 9.56 -16.24
C ARG A 62 29.24 9.86 -15.61
N LEU A 63 29.47 9.43 -14.38
CA LEU A 63 30.73 9.62 -13.66
C LEU A 63 31.80 8.59 -14.03
N GLU A 64 31.39 7.45 -14.60
CA GLU A 64 32.29 6.38 -15.08
C GLU A 64 32.96 6.71 -16.43
N VAL A 65 32.61 7.86 -17.05
CA VAL A 65 33.25 8.41 -18.26
C VAL A 65 34.36 9.38 -17.85
#